data_AF-A0A524HKJ6-F1
#
_entry.id   AF-A0A524HKJ6-F1
#
_cell.length_a   1.000
_cell.length_b   1.000
_cell.length_c   1.000
_cell.angle_alpha   90.00
_cell.angle_beta   90.00
_cell.angle_gamma   90.00
#
_symmetry.space_group_name_H-M   'P 1'
#
loop_
_entity.id
_entity.type
_entity.pdbx_description
1 polymer ?
#
loop_
_entity_poly.entity_id
_entity_poly.type
_entity_poly.pdbx_seq_one_letter_code
_entity_poly.pdbx_strand_id
1 'polypeptide(L)'
;MYELPPGHYLKASDGTVTIKKYWDIPLYSRAEQSDLAPQEICRHIQDLLQDAVRIRLRADVPVGCYLSGGLDSSGAAALVARNFNKDVRPFGIRFDSDRFDEGKHQNLIVSFLNVNHSFSRSYCGQEI
;
A
#
# COMPACT_ATOMS: atom_id res chain seq x y z
N MET A 1 12.82 20.83 17.55
CA MET A 1 12.99 19.60 16.75
C MET A 1 12.65 19.97 15.31
N TYR A 2 13.53 19.68 14.35
CA TYR A 2 13.31 20.02 12.93
C TYR A 2 13.21 18.75 12.12
N GLU A 3 12.31 18.72 11.14
CA GLU A 3 12.07 17.59 10.25
C GLU A 3 12.60 17.92 8.84
N LEU A 4 13.19 16.93 8.17
CA LEU A 4 13.65 17.08 6.79
C LEU A 4 12.45 16.94 5.84
N PRO A 5 12.22 17.87 4.89
CA PRO A 5 11.12 17.75 3.96
C PRO A 5 11.24 16.47 3.10
N PRO A 6 10.13 15.84 2.71
CA PRO A 6 10.15 14.66 1.84
C PRO A 6 10.85 14.97 0.51
N GLY A 7 11.54 13.98 -0.07
CA GLY A 7 12.27 14.15 -1.33
C GLY A 7 13.49 15.08 -1.24
N HIS A 8 13.98 15.39 -0.04
CA HIS A 8 15.20 16.16 0.19
C HIS A 8 16.27 15.32 0.90
N TYR A 9 17.53 15.67 0.67
CA TYR A 9 18.65 15.22 1.50
C TYR A 9 19.28 16.41 2.21
N LEU A 10 19.92 16.14 3.34
CA LEU A 10 20.71 17.09 4.11
C LEU A 10 22.19 16.75 3.96
N LYS A 11 23.01 17.75 3.62
CA LYS A 11 24.46 17.65 3.66
C LYS A 11 24.99 18.62 4.72
N ALA A 12 25.70 18.08 5.72
CA ALA A 12 26.42 18.85 6.72
C ALA A 12 27.93 18.71 6.47
N SER A 13 28.63 19.81 6.25
CA SER A 13 30.09 19.87 6.06
C SER A 13 30.60 21.22 6.55
N ASP A 14 31.73 21.23 7.24
CA ASP A 14 32.44 22.46 7.63
C ASP A 14 31.55 23.47 8.40
N GLY A 15 30.70 22.97 9.31
CA GLY A 15 29.75 23.79 10.06
C GLY A 15 28.57 24.33 9.25
N THR A 16 28.49 24.03 7.95
CA THR A 16 27.40 24.44 7.06
C THR A 16 26.44 23.28 6.83
N VAL A 17 25.14 23.57 6.91
CA VAL A 17 24.07 22.63 6.57
C VAL A 17 23.39 23.11 5.30
N THR A 18 23.27 22.22 4.32
CA THR A 18 22.53 22.48 3.08
C THR A 18 21.47 21.40 2.89
N ILE A 19 20.24 21.83 2.62
CA ILE A 19 19.12 20.95 2.28
C ILE A 19 18.88 21.09 0.77
N LYS A 20 18.84 19.97 0.06
CA LYS A 20 18.58 19.96 -1.40
C LYS A 20 17.49 18.95 -1.73
N LYS A 21 16.52 19.39 -2.54
CA LYS A 21 15.51 18.51 -3.14
C LYS A 21 16.19 17.61 -4.17
N TYR A 22 15.98 16.31 -4.08
CA TYR A 22 16.45 15.33 -5.08
C TYR A 22 15.29 14.70 -5.86
N TRP A 23 14.05 14.80 -5.38
CA TRP A 23 12.88 14.23 -6.03
C TRP A 23 11.62 15.05 -5.73
N ASP A 24 10.73 15.12 -6.72
CA ASP A 24 9.38 15.70 -6.60
C ASP A 24 8.41 14.95 -7.51
N ILE A 25 7.11 15.13 -7.29
CA ILE A 25 6.07 14.58 -8.18
C ILE A 25 6.06 15.40 -9.47
N PRO A 26 6.29 14.79 -10.64
CA PRO A 26 6.17 15.49 -11.90
C PRO A 26 4.69 15.84 -12.15
N LEU A 27 4.39 17.13 -12.28
CA LEU A 27 3.07 17.63 -12.65
C LEU A 27 3.02 17.80 -14.16
N TYR A 28 2.42 16.82 -14.84
CA TYR A 28 2.27 16.83 -16.30
C TYR A 28 1.06 17.68 -16.72
N SER A 29 1.26 18.51 -17.74
CA SER A 29 0.17 19.24 -18.39
C SER A 29 -0.73 18.30 -19.19
N ARG A 30 -1.90 18.80 -19.60
CA ARG A 30 -2.82 18.02 -20.46
C ARG A 30 -2.19 17.64 -21.81
N ALA A 31 -1.27 18.46 -22.32
CA ALA A 31 -0.56 18.19 -23.56
C ALA A 31 0.48 17.05 -23.45
N GLU A 32 0.85 16.68 -22.22
CA GLU A 32 1.80 15.60 -21.91
C GLU A 32 1.07 14.30 -21.50
N GLN A 33 -0.26 14.26 -21.61
CA GLN A 33 -1.04 13.05 -21.34
C GLN A 33 -0.81 12.02 -22.45
N SER A 34 -0.80 10.76 -22.05
CA SER A 34 -0.56 9.64 -22.96
C SER A 34 -1.74 9.42 -23.92
N ASP A 35 -1.46 9.23 -25.20
CA ASP A 35 -2.44 8.84 -26.24
C ASP A 35 -2.76 7.33 -26.24
N LEU A 36 -2.34 6.60 -25.21
CA LEU A 36 -2.58 5.15 -25.12
C LEU A 36 -4.07 4.84 -24.97
N ALA A 37 -4.48 3.74 -25.60
CA ALA A 37 -5.82 3.21 -25.41
C ALA A 37 -6.03 2.80 -23.93
N PRO A 38 -7.26 2.92 -23.37
CA PRO A 38 -7.54 2.60 -21.98
C PRO A 38 -7.05 1.21 -21.53
N GLN A 39 -7.11 0.21 -22.41
CA GLN A 39 -6.66 -1.15 -22.13
C GLN A 39 -5.14 -1.23 -21.95
N GLU A 40 -4.38 -0.46 -22.73
CA GLU A 40 -2.92 -0.38 -22.60
C GLU A 40 -2.53 0.35 -21.32
N ILE A 41 -3.26 1.40 -20.96
CA ILE A 41 -3.08 2.11 -19.68
C ILE A 41 -3.32 1.15 -18.51
N CYS A 42 -4.41 0.37 -18.53
CA CYS A 42 -4.70 -0.62 -17.49
C CYS A 42 -3.59 -1.66 -17.38
N ARG A 43 -3.06 -2.15 -18.50
CA ARG A 43 -1.93 -3.09 -18.50
C ARG A 43 -0.68 -2.47 -17.88
N HIS A 44 -0.31 -1.26 -18.29
CA HIS A 44 0.84 -0.55 -17.74
C HIS A 44 0.70 -0.31 -16.23
N ILE A 45 -0.48 0.09 -15.75
CA ILE A 45 -0.74 0.24 -14.31
C ILE A 45 -0.58 -1.11 -13.60
N GLN A 46 -1.13 -2.19 -14.16
CA GLN A 46 -1.00 -3.52 -13.59
C GLN A 46 0.46 -3.97 -13.50
N ASP A 47 1.25 -3.76 -14.55
CA ASP A 47 2.68 -4.12 -14.58
C ASP A 47 3.48 -3.31 -13.55
N LEU A 48 3.22 -1.99 -13.46
CA LEU A 48 3.86 -1.11 -12.47
C LEU A 48 3.49 -1.49 -11.03
N LEU A 49 2.23 -1.82 -10.77
CA LEU A 49 1.79 -2.27 -9.46
C LEU A 49 2.42 -3.62 -9.09
N GLN A 50 2.47 -4.56 -10.03
CA GLN A 50 3.14 -5.84 -9.82
C GLN A 50 4.63 -5.65 -9.49
N ASP A 51 5.33 -4.79 -10.23
CA ASP A 51 6.74 -4.52 -9.96
C ASP A 51 6.95 -3.82 -8.62
N ALA A 52 6.12 -2.82 -8.30
CA ALA A 52 6.17 -2.11 -7.03
C ALA A 52 5.94 -3.05 -5.83
N VAL A 53 5.02 -4.01 -5.96
CA VAL A 53 4.79 -5.06 -4.94
C VAL A 53 5.98 -6.00 -4.87
N ARG A 54 6.48 -6.50 -6.01
CA ARG A 54 7.63 -7.42 -6.09
C ARG A 54 8.84 -6.88 -5.34
N ILE A 55 9.17 -5.60 -5.51
CA ILE A 55 10.32 -4.97 -4.84
C ILE A 55 10.13 -4.95 -3.32
N ARG A 56 8.90 -4.72 -2.85
CA ARG A 56 8.55 -4.65 -1.40
C ARG A 56 8.43 -6.02 -0.73
N LEU A 57 8.38 -7.11 -1.50
CA LEU A 57 8.40 -8.48 -0.99
C LEU A 57 9.81 -9.03 -0.75
N ARG A 58 10.88 -8.27 -1.04
CA ARG A 58 12.26 -8.67 -0.76
C ARG A 58 12.56 -8.58 0.73
N ALA A 59 12.32 -9.67 1.45
CA ALA A 59 12.63 -9.83 2.86
C ALA A 59 13.23 -11.22 3.12
N ASP A 60 14.11 -11.29 4.12
CA ASP A 60 14.63 -12.53 4.70
C ASP A 60 13.68 -13.15 5.74
N VAL A 61 12.57 -12.46 6.02
CA VAL A 61 11.50 -12.86 6.94
C VAL A 61 10.15 -12.96 6.22
N PRO A 62 9.17 -13.71 6.76
CA PRO A 62 7.83 -13.75 6.21
C PRO A 62 7.20 -12.35 6.14
N VAL A 63 6.64 -12.00 4.98
CA VAL A 63 5.96 -10.72 4.75
C VAL A 63 4.47 -10.86 5.04
N GLY A 64 3.96 -10.04 5.95
CA GLY A 64 2.53 -9.88 6.21
C GLY A 64 1.88 -8.86 5.27
N CYS A 65 0.56 -8.96 5.09
CA CYS A 65 -0.22 -8.00 4.31
C CYS A 65 -1.40 -7.50 5.14
N TYR A 66 -1.56 -6.18 5.27
CA TYR A 66 -2.74 -5.64 5.92
C TYR A 66 -3.95 -5.70 4.99
N LEU A 67 -5.08 -6.22 5.49
CA LEU A 67 -6.35 -6.32 4.77
C LEU A 67 -7.43 -5.58 5.55
N SER A 68 -7.74 -4.37 5.11
CA SER A 68 -8.87 -3.62 5.67
C SER A 68 -10.20 -4.13 5.11
N GLY A 69 -10.22 -4.55 3.85
CA GLY A 69 -11.44 -4.88 3.09
C GLY A 69 -11.77 -3.82 2.02
N GLY A 70 -11.07 -2.69 2.03
CA GLY A 70 -11.14 -1.67 0.98
C GLY A 70 -10.43 -2.08 -0.31
N LEU A 71 -10.67 -1.35 -1.40
CA LEU A 71 -10.14 -1.66 -2.74
C LEU A 71 -8.61 -1.76 -2.76
N ASP A 72 -7.92 -0.80 -2.13
CA ASP A 72 -6.45 -0.70 -2.19
C ASP A 72 -5.76 -1.87 -1.47
N SER A 73 -6.15 -2.13 -0.22
CA SER A 73 -5.58 -3.23 0.58
C SER A 73 -5.92 -4.59 -0.02
N SER A 74 -7.12 -4.73 -0.57
CA SER A 74 -7.55 -5.93 -1.29
C SER A 74 -6.77 -6.15 -2.58
N GLY A 75 -6.51 -5.08 -3.35
CA GLY A 75 -5.69 -5.11 -4.55
C GLY A 75 -4.26 -5.52 -4.25
N ALA A 76 -3.64 -4.92 -3.23
CA ALA A 76 -2.31 -5.30 -2.77
C ALA A 76 -2.24 -6.77 -2.33
N ALA A 77 -3.19 -7.22 -1.50
CA ALA A 77 -3.27 -8.62 -1.06
C ALA A 77 -3.44 -9.59 -2.24
N ALA A 78 -4.29 -9.25 -3.22
CA ALA A 78 -4.48 -10.06 -4.42
C ALA A 78 -3.22 -10.12 -5.29
N LEU A 79 -2.50 -9.02 -5.45
CA LEU A 79 -1.24 -8.99 -6.19
C LEU A 79 -0.19 -9.89 -5.54
N VAL A 80 -0.07 -9.86 -4.21
CA VAL A 80 0.83 -10.74 -3.46
C VAL A 80 0.41 -12.20 -3.61
N ALA A 81 -0.85 -12.52 -3.30
CA ALA A 81 -1.37 -13.89 -3.25
C ALA A 81 -1.28 -14.60 -4.60
N ARG A 82 -1.55 -13.89 -5.70
CA ARG A 82 -1.64 -14.50 -7.04
C ARG A 82 -0.30 -14.61 -7.76
N ASN A 83 0.59 -13.64 -7.56
CA ASN A 83 1.79 -13.52 -8.39
C ASN A 83 3.09 -13.89 -7.66
N PHE A 84 3.09 -13.88 -6.32
CA PHE A 84 4.34 -13.97 -5.56
C PHE A 84 4.30 -14.99 -4.41
N ASN A 85 3.24 -15.01 -3.60
CA ASN A 85 3.15 -15.89 -2.44
C ASN A 85 1.70 -16.25 -2.12
N LYS A 86 1.27 -17.45 -2.54
CA LYS A 86 -0.08 -17.97 -2.28
C LYS A 86 -0.36 -18.20 -0.78
N ASP A 87 0.69 -18.43 0.00
CA ASP A 87 0.60 -18.68 1.44
C ASP A 87 0.73 -17.41 2.27
N VAL A 88 0.56 -16.23 1.64
CA VAL A 88 0.47 -14.96 2.36
C VAL A 88 -0.61 -15.05 3.43
N ARG A 89 -0.32 -14.44 4.59
CA ARG A 89 -1.24 -14.40 5.72
C ARG A 89 -1.70 -12.98 5.96
N PRO A 90 -2.79 -12.52 5.32
CA PRO A 90 -3.27 -11.18 5.55
C PRO A 90 -3.78 -11.03 6.98
N PHE A 91 -3.58 -9.87 7.57
CA PHE A 91 -4.11 -9.53 8.88
C PHE A 91 -4.97 -8.28 8.81
N GLY A 92 -6.01 -8.21 9.63
CA GLY A 92 -6.94 -7.08 9.68
C GLY A 92 -7.23 -6.63 11.10
N ILE A 93 -7.86 -5.47 11.21
CA ILE A 93 -8.47 -4.99 12.45
C ILE A 93 -9.97 -4.98 12.24
N ARG A 94 -10.71 -5.38 13.27
CA ARG A 94 -12.19 -5.29 13.32
C ARG A 94 -12.61 -4.48 14.51
N PHE A 95 -13.75 -3.82 14.38
CA PHE A 95 -14.32 -2.97 15.41
C PHE A 95 -15.67 -3.54 15.85
N ASP A 96 -16.08 -3.23 17.08
CA ASP A 96 -17.40 -3.63 17.58
C ASP A 96 -18.54 -2.76 17.03
N SER A 97 -18.21 -1.56 16.55
CA SER A 97 -19.18 -0.68 15.91
C SER A 97 -19.39 -1.09 14.45
N ASP A 98 -20.63 -1.39 14.09
CA ASP A 98 -21.04 -1.71 12.72
C ASP A 98 -20.65 -0.63 11.70
N ARG A 99 -20.47 0.63 12.15
CA ARG A 99 -20.04 1.73 11.29
C ARG A 99 -18.60 1.59 10.79
N PHE A 100 -17.75 0.92 11.59
CA PHE A 100 -16.31 0.80 11.32
C PHE A 100 -15.89 -0.65 11.05
N ASP A 101 -16.78 -1.63 11.21
CA ASP A 101 -16.46 -3.03 10.94
C ASP A 101 -16.44 -3.34 9.43
N GLU A 102 -15.24 -3.37 8.87
CA GLU A 102 -15.00 -3.79 7.49
C GLU A 102 -14.94 -5.33 7.33
N GLY A 103 -15.22 -6.10 8.40
CA GLY A 103 -15.10 -7.56 8.43
C GLY A 103 -15.84 -8.30 7.31
N LYS A 104 -16.99 -7.79 6.85
CA LYS A 104 -17.73 -8.37 5.71
C LYS A 104 -16.88 -8.33 4.42
N HIS A 105 -16.25 -7.19 4.14
CA HIS A 105 -15.40 -7.02 2.97
C HIS A 105 -14.10 -7.81 3.08
N GLN A 106 -13.50 -7.85 4.28
CA GLN A 106 -12.34 -8.71 4.55
C GLN A 106 -12.65 -10.17 4.21
N ASN A 107 -13.78 -10.70 4.71
CA ASN A 107 -14.19 -12.09 4.47
C ASN A 107 -14.41 -12.41 2.99
N LEU A 108 -14.96 -11.47 2.21
CA LEU A 108 -15.12 -11.64 0.76
C LEU A 108 -13.76 -11.87 0.08
N ILE A 109 -12.77 -11.06 0.42
CA ILE A 109 -11.43 -11.17 -0.18
C ILE A 109 -10.69 -12.41 0.30
N VAL A 110 -10.79 -12.75 1.59
CA VAL A 110 -10.22 -13.98 2.16
C VAL A 110 -10.76 -15.21 1.44
N SER A 111 -12.08 -15.25 1.23
CA SER A 111 -12.74 -16.36 0.53
C SER A 111 -12.33 -16.40 -0.95
N PHE A 112 -12.28 -15.24 -1.60
CA PHE A 112 -11.92 -15.11 -3.00
C PHE A 112 -10.47 -15.51 -3.31
N LEU A 113 -9.53 -15.17 -2.42
CA LEU A 113 -8.12 -15.50 -2.56
C LEU A 113 -7.75 -16.87 -1.96
N ASN A 114 -8.63 -17.46 -1.15
CA ASN A 114 -8.40 -18.68 -0.39
C ASN A 114 -7.10 -18.63 0.43
N VAL A 115 -6.99 -17.60 1.28
CA VAL A 115 -5.80 -17.31 2.10
C VAL A 115 -6.11 -17.45 3.59
N ASN A 116 -5.10 -17.76 4.39
CA ASN A 116 -5.25 -17.79 5.84
C ASN A 116 -5.21 -16.37 6.41
N HIS A 117 -6.30 -15.92 7.03
CA HIS A 117 -6.44 -14.56 7.55
C HIS A 117 -6.60 -14.54 9.06
N SER A 118 -5.97 -13.56 9.71
CA SER A 118 -6.14 -13.28 11.13
C SER A 118 -6.68 -11.87 11.34
N PHE A 119 -7.44 -11.65 12.41
CA PHE A 119 -7.87 -10.30 12.76
C PHE A 119 -7.78 -10.09 14.27
N SER A 120 -7.50 -8.84 14.65
CA SER A 120 -7.64 -8.39 16.03
C SER A 120 -8.92 -7.58 16.18
N ARG A 121 -9.65 -7.78 17.28
CA ARG A 121 -10.83 -7.00 17.61
C ARG A 121 -10.41 -5.82 18.49
N SER A 122 -10.79 -4.61 18.11
CA SER A 122 -10.52 -3.38 18.85
C SER A 122 -11.82 -2.78 19.37
N TYR A 123 -11.82 -2.43 20.66
CA TYR A 123 -12.92 -1.75 21.31
C TYR A 123 -12.79 -0.26 21.01
N CYS A 124 -13.77 0.31 20.29
CA CYS A 124 -13.85 1.76 20.17
C CYS A 124 -14.19 2.30 21.55
N GLY A 125 -13.25 3.01 22.19
CA GLY A 125 -13.50 3.64 23.48
C GLY A 125 -14.75 4.51 23.41
N GLN A 126 -15.63 4.40 24.41
CA GLN A 126 -16.70 5.36 24.62
C GLN A 126 -16.10 6.76 24.64
N GLU A 127 -16.80 7.69 23.99
CA GLU A 127 -16.49 9.13 23.96
C GLU A 127 -16.07 9.61 25.36
N ILE A 128 -14.93 10.29 25.43
CA ILE A 128 -14.57 11.16 26.58
C ILE A 128 -15.24 12.51 26.36
#